data_AF-A0A0P1AID8-F1
#
_entry.id   AF-A0A0P1AID8-F1
#
_cell.length_a   1.000
_cell.length_b   1.000
_cell.length_c   1.000
_cell.angle_alpha   90.00
_cell.angle_beta   90.00
_cell.angle_gamma   90.00
#
_symmetry.space_group_name_H-M   'P 1'
#
loop_
_entity.id
_entity.type
_entity.pdbx_description
1 polymer ?
#
loop_
_entity_poly.entity_id
_entity_poly.type
_entity_poly.pdbx_seq_one_letter_code
_entity_poly.pdbx_strand_id
1 'polypeptide(L)'
;MEDKPVDFANGGAPTDDCLQRPSSPLVVADASVPSLLDSRKVSSTTDISITQPRYLPLENESTSSSLKFSEAFAHLRKTSSYVAPVLQEGRAPMRDSAATVFVNRRQKGNPMLKAVRNVGLEFRDGLVPDYVMEESSCCVLFLSVRYHLLHNSYLDERLQSVRKDDPTRYKTKVVLCFVDVDDNEVALREINRVTLLSDFTLVLAWSWLEAARYLETFKAYENKSATIIKEKIEAEFLPKASDVLTSIRSVNKTDVITLLSTFGTVKGLMNASMEELSLCPGLGAKKVRHLLETFQEPFMKQ
;
A
#
# COMPACT_ATOMS: atom_id res chain seq x y z
N MET A 1 70.84 -5.85 -13.25
CA MET A 1 70.61 -7.22 -13.74
C MET A 1 69.25 -7.61 -13.20
N GLU A 2 68.14 -7.68 -13.93
CA GLU A 2 67.83 -7.81 -15.36
C GLU A 2 66.47 -7.12 -15.56
N ASP A 3 66.35 -6.17 -16.49
CA ASP A 3 65.57 -6.27 -17.73
C ASP A 3 64.70 -7.53 -17.93
N LYS A 4 63.38 -7.35 -18.05
CA LYS A 4 62.63 -7.69 -19.27
C LYS A 4 61.20 -7.11 -19.30
N PRO A 5 60.63 -6.90 -20.51
CA PRO A 5 59.60 -5.89 -20.76
C PRO A 5 58.20 -6.44 -21.08
N VAL A 6 57.26 -5.50 -20.98
CA VAL A 6 56.04 -5.21 -21.77
C VAL A 6 55.74 -6.15 -22.96
N ASP A 7 54.54 -6.73 -22.95
CA ASP A 7 53.82 -7.16 -24.16
C ASP A 7 52.46 -6.44 -24.26
N PHE A 8 52.23 -5.90 -25.44
CA PHE A 8 51.06 -5.13 -25.86
C PHE A 8 50.03 -6.02 -26.56
N ALA A 9 48.78 -5.55 -26.52
CA ALA A 9 47.72 -5.74 -27.51
C ALA A 9 47.04 -7.13 -27.57
N ASN A 10 45.95 -7.24 -26.80
CA ASN A 10 44.87 -8.18 -27.09
C ASN A 10 43.75 -7.40 -27.80
N GLY A 11 43.60 -7.64 -29.11
CA GLY A 11 42.56 -7.06 -29.95
C GLY A 11 41.43 -8.05 -30.24
N GLY A 12 40.26 -7.51 -30.56
CA GLY A 12 39.25 -8.20 -31.37
C GLY A 12 38.11 -8.83 -30.59
N ALA A 13 37.04 -8.05 -30.44
CA ALA A 13 35.71 -8.46 -29.98
C ALA A 13 34.98 -9.36 -31.03
N PRO A 14 33.78 -9.88 -30.70
CA PRO A 14 33.32 -11.22 -31.10
C PRO A 14 32.21 -11.24 -32.19
N THR A 15 32.01 -12.45 -32.74
CA THR A 15 30.73 -13.07 -33.17
C THR A 15 29.69 -12.22 -33.90
N ASP A 16 29.57 -12.43 -35.22
CA ASP A 16 28.37 -12.12 -36.02
C ASP A 16 27.65 -13.42 -36.40
N ASP A 17 26.53 -13.69 -35.72
CA ASP A 17 25.56 -14.74 -36.07
C ASP A 17 24.36 -14.06 -36.76
N CYS A 18 24.31 -14.19 -38.08
CA CYS A 18 23.33 -13.55 -38.95
C CYS A 18 22.11 -14.46 -39.10
N LEU A 19 21.11 -14.28 -38.24
CA LEU A 19 19.77 -14.84 -38.45
C LEU A 19 18.79 -13.76 -38.89
N GLN A 20 18.15 -14.09 -40.02
CA GLN A 20 17.24 -13.28 -40.80
C GLN A 20 15.97 -12.90 -40.02
N ARG A 21 15.58 -11.63 -40.15
CA ARG A 21 14.24 -11.14 -39.82
C ARG A 21 13.20 -11.72 -40.79
N PRO A 22 12.06 -12.21 -40.31
CA PRO A 22 10.82 -12.16 -41.05
C PRO A 22 9.93 -11.00 -40.57
N SER A 23 9.36 -10.35 -41.57
CA SER A 23 8.34 -9.32 -41.58
C SER A 23 7.15 -9.57 -40.64
N SER A 24 6.70 -8.48 -40.03
CA SER A 24 5.46 -8.32 -39.29
C SER A 24 4.21 -8.67 -40.11
N PRO A 25 3.27 -9.49 -39.57
CA PRO A 25 1.91 -9.55 -40.09
C PRO A 25 1.02 -8.50 -39.40
N LEU A 26 0.20 -7.83 -40.22
CA LEU A 26 -0.93 -7.02 -39.81
C LEU A 26 -1.85 -7.83 -38.90
N VAL A 27 -2.02 -7.40 -37.65
CA VAL A 27 -3.03 -7.95 -36.75
C VAL A 27 -4.20 -6.98 -36.66
N VAL A 28 -5.30 -7.47 -37.21
CA VAL A 28 -6.66 -6.95 -37.11
C VAL A 28 -7.03 -6.83 -35.63
N ALA A 29 -7.41 -5.64 -35.20
CA ALA A 29 -7.95 -5.39 -33.88
C ALA A 29 -9.36 -5.98 -33.81
N ASP A 30 -9.51 -7.14 -33.16
CA ASP A 30 -10.80 -7.71 -32.79
C ASP A 30 -11.09 -7.47 -31.31
N ALA A 31 -12.36 -7.22 -31.03
CA ALA A 31 -12.84 -6.40 -29.93
C ALA A 31 -12.75 -7.10 -28.56
N SER A 32 -12.27 -6.33 -27.60
CA SER A 32 -12.24 -6.63 -26.17
C SER A 32 -13.64 -6.70 -25.56
N VAL A 33 -13.85 -7.79 -24.83
CA VAL A 33 -14.79 -8.03 -23.72
C VAL A 33 -15.18 -6.74 -22.94
N PRO A 34 -16.47 -6.42 -22.76
CA PRO A 34 -16.88 -5.23 -22.02
C PRO A 34 -16.87 -5.44 -20.50
N SER A 35 -16.28 -4.46 -19.81
CA SER A 35 -16.18 -4.30 -18.36
C SER A 35 -17.51 -3.95 -17.69
N LEU A 36 -17.76 -4.55 -16.53
CA LEU A 36 -18.94 -4.40 -15.66
C LEU A 36 -19.03 -3.05 -14.91
N LEU A 37 -18.95 -1.91 -15.59
CA LEU A 37 -19.21 -0.61 -14.97
C LEU A 37 -19.70 0.41 -16.00
N ASP A 38 -20.93 0.26 -16.52
CA ASP A 38 -21.65 1.41 -17.08
C ASP A 38 -23.15 1.14 -17.20
N SER A 39 -23.89 1.39 -16.13
CA SER A 39 -25.37 1.35 -16.13
C SER A 39 -25.92 2.77 -16.03
N ARG A 40 -25.99 3.46 -17.18
CA ARG A 40 -26.97 4.54 -17.39
C ARG A 40 -27.16 4.89 -18.86
N LYS A 41 -27.90 4.03 -19.56
CA LYS A 41 -28.89 4.43 -20.58
C LYS A 41 -29.61 3.18 -21.08
N VAL A 42 -30.90 3.07 -20.78
CA VAL A 42 -31.80 2.27 -21.62
C VAL A 42 -33.01 3.13 -21.96
N SER A 43 -33.24 3.13 -23.27
CA SER A 43 -34.28 3.73 -24.08
C SER A 43 -35.68 3.17 -23.79
N SER A 44 -36.66 3.97 -24.20
CA SER A 44 -38.09 3.74 -24.20
C SER A 44 -38.56 2.45 -24.88
N THR A 45 -39.36 1.65 -24.17
CA THR A 45 -40.46 0.87 -24.77
C THR A 45 -41.50 0.47 -23.71
N THR A 46 -42.73 0.88 -24.01
CA THR A 46 -44.11 0.51 -23.62
C THR A 46 -44.43 -0.58 -22.58
N ASP A 47 -45.47 -0.22 -21.79
CA ASP A 47 -46.57 -1.00 -21.18
C ASP A 47 -46.31 -1.97 -20.02
N ILE A 48 -46.46 -1.46 -18.79
CA ILE A 48 -47.08 -2.18 -17.66
C ILE A 48 -47.97 -1.22 -16.87
N SER A 49 -49.25 -1.53 -16.77
CA SER A 49 -50.25 -0.86 -15.93
C SER A 49 -49.93 -1.06 -14.45
N ILE A 50 -49.69 0.02 -13.71
CA ILE A 50 -49.58 0.01 -12.25
C ILE A 50 -50.50 1.10 -11.69
N THR A 51 -51.54 0.65 -10.99
CA THR A 51 -52.46 1.46 -10.19
C THR A 51 -51.69 2.28 -9.15
N GLN A 52 -51.90 3.60 -9.10
CA GLN A 52 -51.21 4.48 -8.16
C GLN A 52 -51.58 4.16 -6.69
N PRO A 53 -50.60 4.15 -5.76
CA PRO A 53 -50.87 3.98 -4.33
C PRO A 53 -51.52 5.22 -3.70
N ARG A 54 -52.42 4.94 -2.76
CA ARG A 54 -53.46 5.79 -2.13
C ARG A 54 -52.99 7.04 -1.34
N TYR A 55 -51.72 7.43 -1.43
CA TYR A 55 -51.14 8.54 -0.66
C TYR A 55 -50.87 9.79 -1.50
N LEU A 56 -51.18 9.77 -2.80
CA LEU A 56 -51.14 10.95 -3.65
C LEU A 56 -52.53 11.62 -3.70
N PRO A 57 -52.63 12.96 -3.61
CA PRO A 57 -53.89 13.66 -3.82
C PRO A 57 -54.40 13.42 -5.24
N LEU A 58 -55.69 13.13 -5.40
CA LEU A 58 -56.35 13.08 -6.70
C LEU A 58 -56.39 14.50 -7.29
N GLU A 59 -55.70 14.70 -8.42
CA GLU A 59 -55.70 15.94 -9.18
C GLU A 59 -57.10 16.14 -9.79
N ASN A 60 -57.88 17.07 -9.23
CA ASN A 60 -58.92 17.75 -9.99
C ASN A 60 -58.29 18.96 -10.70
N GLU A 61 -58.77 19.16 -11.91
CA GLU A 61 -58.20 19.96 -13.00
C GLU A 61 -57.64 21.34 -12.62
N SER A 62 -56.64 21.74 -13.41
CA SER A 62 -56.06 23.08 -13.58
C SER A 62 -55.07 23.55 -12.50
N THR A 63 -53.79 23.22 -12.68
CA THR A 63 -52.66 24.18 -12.66
C THR A 63 -51.31 23.45 -12.84
N SER A 64 -50.60 23.80 -13.93
CA SER A 64 -49.19 23.41 -14.12
C SER A 64 -48.33 23.97 -12.99
N SER A 65 -47.72 23.12 -12.16
CA SER A 65 -46.71 23.55 -11.18
C SER A 65 -45.45 22.67 -11.21
N SER A 66 -44.61 22.91 -12.20
CA SER A 66 -43.19 22.51 -12.17
C SER A 66 -42.43 23.42 -11.19
N LEU A 67 -42.61 23.24 -9.89
CA LEU A 67 -41.75 23.88 -8.89
C LEU A 67 -40.39 23.16 -8.87
N LYS A 68 -39.29 23.91 -8.98
CA LYS A 68 -37.95 23.33 -8.88
C LYS A 68 -37.73 22.83 -7.46
N PHE A 69 -36.98 21.73 -7.32
CA PHE A 69 -36.72 21.08 -6.01
C PHE A 69 -36.26 22.08 -4.93
N SER A 70 -35.48 23.09 -5.30
CA SER A 70 -35.06 24.18 -4.41
C SER A 70 -36.19 25.04 -3.86
N GLU A 71 -37.24 25.30 -4.65
CA GLU A 71 -38.41 26.09 -4.25
C GLU A 71 -39.32 25.29 -3.33
N ALA A 72 -39.52 23.99 -3.63
CA ALA A 72 -40.27 23.09 -2.75
C ALA A 72 -39.63 23.01 -1.34
N PHE A 73 -38.29 22.93 -1.27
CA PHE A 73 -37.57 22.96 0.00
C PHE A 73 -37.66 24.32 0.72
N ALA A 74 -37.71 25.44 -0.02
CA ALA A 74 -37.91 26.75 0.57
C ALA A 74 -39.31 26.91 1.17
N HIS A 75 -40.32 26.25 0.60
CA HIS A 75 -41.69 26.25 1.11
C HIS A 75 -41.82 25.38 2.36
N LEU A 76 -41.15 24.22 2.40
CA LEU A 76 -41.08 23.38 3.60
C LEU A 76 -40.47 24.12 4.80
N ARG A 77 -39.48 25.00 4.59
CA ARG A 77 -38.91 25.83 5.67
C ARG A 77 -39.90 26.84 6.27
N LYS A 78 -41.00 27.12 5.59
CA LYS A 78 -42.03 28.08 6.01
C LYS A 78 -43.23 27.43 6.71
N THR A 79 -43.34 26.10 6.71
CA THR A 79 -44.44 25.40 7.40
C THR A 79 -44.20 25.38 8.91
N SER A 80 -45.27 25.51 9.71
CA SER A 80 -45.20 25.53 11.19
C SER A 80 -44.63 24.25 11.83
N SER A 81 -44.54 23.16 11.05
CA SER A 81 -43.94 21.88 11.42
C SER A 81 -42.43 21.82 11.17
N TYR A 82 -41.82 22.81 10.52
CA TYR A 82 -40.39 22.84 10.25
C TYR A 82 -39.62 23.30 11.49
N VAL A 83 -38.90 22.36 12.10
CA VAL A 83 -37.88 22.66 13.09
C VAL A 83 -36.56 22.81 12.33
N ALA A 84 -36.02 24.03 12.31
CA ALA A 84 -34.68 24.25 11.78
C ALA A 84 -33.69 23.37 12.55
N PRO A 85 -32.79 22.62 11.87
CA PRO A 85 -31.69 21.96 12.56
C PRO A 85 -30.97 23.01 13.38
N VAL A 86 -30.79 22.78 14.68
CA VAL A 86 -29.97 23.65 15.52
C VAL A 86 -28.62 23.75 14.83
N LEU A 87 -28.28 24.96 14.38
CA LEU A 87 -26.94 25.27 13.92
C LEU A 87 -26.04 25.11 15.14
N GLN A 88 -25.51 23.91 15.37
CA GLN A 88 -24.20 23.82 15.96
C GLN A 88 -23.33 24.71 15.06
N GLU A 89 -22.88 25.83 15.59
CA GLU A 89 -21.81 26.60 14.97
C GLU A 89 -20.77 25.58 14.55
N GLY A 90 -20.66 25.39 13.24
CA GLY A 90 -19.77 24.42 12.67
C GLY A 90 -18.38 24.84 13.08
N ARG A 91 -17.85 24.19 14.13
CA ARG A 91 -16.42 23.95 14.17
C ARG A 91 -16.16 23.29 12.82
N ALA A 92 -15.51 24.01 11.91
CA ALA A 92 -14.92 23.42 10.72
C ALA A 92 -14.32 22.08 11.17
N PRO A 93 -14.47 20.97 10.40
CA PRO A 93 -13.93 19.69 10.83
C PRO A 93 -12.54 20.00 11.34
N MET A 94 -12.31 19.79 12.65
CA MET A 94 -11.00 19.99 13.22
C MET A 94 -10.14 19.07 12.38
N ARG A 95 -9.42 19.63 11.41
CA ARG A 95 -8.18 19.02 10.98
C ARG A 95 -7.46 18.89 12.30
N ASP A 96 -7.27 17.66 12.76
CA ASP A 96 -6.54 17.41 13.99
C ASP A 96 -5.32 18.33 13.94
N SER A 97 -5.28 19.35 14.79
CA SER A 97 -4.14 20.25 14.86
C SER A 97 -2.87 19.47 15.22
N ALA A 98 -3.04 18.22 15.66
CA ALA A 98 -2.02 17.21 15.87
C ALA A 98 -1.35 16.69 14.57
N ALA A 99 -1.96 16.82 13.39
CA ALA A 99 -1.41 16.35 12.12
C ALA A 99 -0.76 17.48 11.31
N THR A 100 0.13 18.25 11.93
CA THR A 100 0.93 19.29 11.25
C THR A 100 2.36 18.80 11.04
N VAL A 101 2.93 19.08 9.86
CA VAL A 101 4.35 18.87 9.54
C VAL A 101 5.02 20.24 9.42
N PHE A 102 6.13 20.40 10.13
CA PHE A 102 6.96 21.58 10.06
C PHE A 102 7.88 21.50 8.84
N VAL A 103 7.81 22.50 8.00
CA VAL A 103 8.52 22.58 6.73
C VAL A 103 9.58 23.67 6.81
N ASN A 104 10.79 23.36 6.40
CA ASN A 104 11.84 24.34 6.25
C ASN A 104 11.49 25.33 5.13
N ARG A 105 11.70 26.63 5.33
CA ARG A 105 11.44 27.64 4.29
C ARG A 105 12.19 27.39 2.98
N ARG A 106 13.34 26.71 3.03
CA ARG A 106 14.08 26.27 1.84
C ARG A 106 13.24 25.39 0.89
N GLN A 107 12.24 24.69 1.42
CA GLN A 107 11.35 23.80 0.67
C GLN A 107 10.07 24.48 0.16
N LYS A 108 9.87 25.79 0.36
CA LYS A 108 8.65 26.50 -0.08
C LYS A 108 8.34 26.35 -1.59
N GLY A 109 9.36 26.18 -2.41
CA GLY A 109 9.23 25.99 -3.86
C GLY A 109 9.04 24.53 -4.31
N ASN A 110 9.08 23.56 -3.39
CA ASN A 110 9.06 22.15 -3.76
C ASN A 110 7.66 21.73 -4.26
N PRO A 111 7.53 21.17 -5.49
CA PRO A 111 6.23 20.75 -6.03
C PRO A 111 5.57 19.64 -5.21
N MET A 112 6.33 18.85 -4.43
CA MET A 112 5.79 17.84 -3.52
C MET A 112 4.75 18.44 -2.55
N LEU A 113 4.96 19.67 -2.09
CA LEU A 113 4.07 20.32 -1.12
C LEU A 113 2.64 20.51 -1.66
N LYS A 114 2.47 20.63 -2.99
CA LYS A 114 1.15 20.74 -3.63
C LYS A 114 0.39 19.41 -3.64
N ALA A 115 1.11 18.29 -3.54
CA ALA A 115 0.53 16.96 -3.53
C ALA A 115 0.11 16.50 -2.12
N VAL A 116 0.60 17.14 -1.06
CA VAL A 116 0.20 16.87 0.34
C VAL A 116 -1.20 17.43 0.58
N ARG A 117 -2.12 16.58 1.05
CA ARG A 117 -3.54 16.93 1.28
C ARG A 117 -4.04 16.54 2.66
N ASN A 118 -3.51 15.45 3.22
CA ASN A 118 -4.02 14.85 4.46
C ASN A 118 -3.40 15.45 5.73
N VAL A 119 -2.39 16.30 5.59
CA VAL A 119 -1.57 16.83 6.68
C VAL A 119 -1.42 18.35 6.54
N GLY A 120 -1.46 19.07 7.66
CA GLY A 120 -1.21 20.52 7.69
C GLY A 120 0.27 20.83 7.51
N LEU A 121 0.61 21.90 6.78
CA LEU A 121 1.99 22.33 6.57
C LEU A 121 2.22 23.67 7.25
N GLU A 122 3.19 23.73 8.16
CA GLU A 122 3.60 24.95 8.84
C GLU A 122 5.06 25.26 8.53
N PHE A 123 5.34 26.45 8.01
CA PHE A 123 6.70 26.86 7.70
C PHE A 123 7.41 27.41 8.93
N ARG A 124 8.55 26.83 9.30
CA ARG A 124 9.39 27.32 10.41
C ARG A 124 10.80 27.66 9.95
N ASP A 125 11.36 28.67 10.62
CA ASP A 125 12.75 29.09 10.47
C ASP A 125 13.64 28.35 11.48
N GLY A 126 14.92 28.21 11.17
CA GLY A 126 15.89 27.54 12.05
C GLY A 126 15.81 26.01 12.05
N LEU A 127 15.00 25.40 11.18
CA LEU A 127 15.01 23.95 10.98
C LEU A 127 16.27 23.53 10.20
N VAL A 128 16.97 22.53 10.72
CA VAL A 128 18.11 21.91 10.03
C VAL A 128 17.61 20.90 9.00
N PRO A 129 16.66 20.00 9.31
CA PRO A 129 16.04 19.13 8.30
C PRO A 129 15.10 19.89 7.34
N ASP A 130 14.64 19.22 6.30
CA ASP A 130 13.71 19.79 5.32
C ASP A 130 12.26 19.68 5.80
N TYR A 131 11.92 18.54 6.40
CA TYR A 131 10.62 18.30 7.03
C TYR A 131 10.80 17.68 8.42
N VAL A 132 10.01 18.13 9.37
CA VAL A 132 9.99 17.64 10.75
C VAL A 132 8.54 17.42 11.16
N MET A 133 8.17 16.21 11.61
CA MET A 133 6.78 15.90 11.94
C MET A 133 6.37 16.37 13.33
N GLU A 134 7.11 15.95 14.35
CA GLU A 134 6.96 16.35 15.75
C GLU A 134 8.32 16.86 16.22
N GLU A 135 8.37 17.68 17.28
CA GLU A 135 9.59 18.35 17.71
C GLU A 135 10.80 17.42 17.88
N SER A 136 10.64 16.10 18.06
CA SER A 136 11.74 15.15 18.25
C SER A 136 11.54 13.74 17.68
N SER A 137 10.44 13.44 16.99
CA SER A 137 10.11 12.04 16.64
C SER A 137 10.77 11.61 15.32
N CYS A 138 10.52 12.35 14.24
CA CYS A 138 10.97 11.97 12.91
C CYS A 138 11.41 13.21 12.10
N CYS A 139 12.55 13.09 11.42
CA CYS A 139 13.05 14.09 10.50
C CYS A 139 13.24 13.49 9.09
N VAL A 140 12.97 14.33 8.09
CA VAL A 140 13.11 13.97 6.68
C VAL A 140 13.99 15.00 5.98
N LEU A 141 14.99 14.50 5.27
CA LEU A 141 15.76 15.26 4.28
C LEU A 141 15.23 14.94 2.89
N PHE A 142 15.15 15.95 2.04
CA PHE A 142 14.69 15.78 0.66
C PHE A 142 15.85 15.94 -0.31
N LEU A 143 15.94 15.00 -1.24
CA LEU A 143 16.95 15.00 -2.31
C LEU A 143 16.30 14.56 -3.62
N SER A 144 16.69 15.16 -4.74
CA SER A 144 16.41 14.61 -6.07
C SER A 144 17.70 14.00 -6.63
N VAL A 145 17.58 12.91 -7.38
CA VAL A 145 18.73 12.25 -8.03
C VAL A 145 19.43 13.21 -8.97
N ARG A 146 18.69 13.97 -9.79
CA ARG A 146 19.24 15.02 -10.65
C ARG A 146 20.04 16.05 -9.87
N TYR A 147 19.56 16.44 -8.69
CA TYR A 147 20.26 17.42 -7.85
C TYR A 147 21.55 16.83 -7.26
N HIS A 148 21.54 15.56 -6.85
CA HIS A 148 22.73 14.87 -6.37
C HIS A 148 23.83 14.75 -7.43
N LEU A 149 23.44 14.47 -8.69
CA LEU A 149 24.37 14.44 -9.82
C LEU A 149 25.05 15.80 -10.07
N LEU A 150 24.36 16.91 -9.78
CA LEU A 150 24.93 18.25 -9.90
C LEU A 150 25.79 18.63 -8.69
N HIS A 151 25.41 18.17 -7.49
CA HIS A 151 26.05 18.49 -6.22
C HIS A 151 26.22 17.24 -5.36
N ASN A 152 27.30 16.49 -5.59
CA ASN A 152 27.56 15.22 -4.90
C ASN A 152 27.81 15.39 -3.39
N SER A 153 28.52 16.45 -2.97
CA SER A 153 28.83 16.71 -1.55
C SER A 153 27.64 17.20 -0.72
N TYR A 154 26.56 17.65 -1.38
CA TYR A 154 25.42 18.27 -0.70
C TYR A 154 24.77 17.33 0.31
N LEU A 155 24.56 16.07 -0.04
CA LEU A 155 23.90 15.11 0.85
C LEU A 155 24.73 14.86 2.11
N ASP A 156 26.03 14.62 1.93
CA ASP A 156 26.98 14.38 3.03
C ASP A 156 27.00 15.54 4.02
N GLU A 157 27.12 16.77 3.51
CA GLU A 157 27.15 17.97 4.34
C GLU A 157 25.84 18.14 5.13
N ARG A 158 24.69 17.88 4.48
CA ARG A 158 23.37 18.00 5.11
C ARG A 158 23.14 16.95 6.19
N LEU A 159 23.54 15.70 5.93
CA LEU A 159 23.49 14.63 6.92
C LEU A 159 24.39 14.94 8.12
N GLN A 160 25.59 15.44 7.87
CA GLN A 160 26.50 15.88 8.93
C GLN A 160 25.93 17.04 9.75
N SER A 161 25.26 18.02 9.13
CA SER A 161 24.59 19.10 9.87
C SER A 161 23.54 18.55 10.83
N VAL A 162 22.63 17.69 10.35
CA VAL A 162 21.59 17.09 11.20
C VAL A 162 22.21 16.26 12.34
N ARG A 163 23.34 15.59 12.08
CA ARG A 163 24.07 14.82 13.10
C ARG A 163 24.82 15.70 14.10
N LYS A 164 25.39 16.82 13.67
CA LYS A 164 26.14 17.77 14.52
C LYS A 164 25.22 18.45 15.53
N ASP A 165 23.97 18.73 15.14
CA ASP A 165 23.03 19.46 15.98
C ASP A 165 22.41 18.61 17.11
N ASP A 166 22.46 17.26 17.03
CA ASP A 166 22.43 16.27 18.14
C ASP A 166 22.21 14.85 17.55
N PRO A 167 23.09 13.86 17.82
CA PRO A 167 22.99 12.51 17.24
C PRO A 167 21.72 11.76 17.66
N THR A 168 21.07 12.15 18.76
CA THR A 168 19.87 11.48 19.33
C THR A 168 18.59 12.31 19.20
N ARG A 169 18.66 13.49 18.56
CA ARG A 169 17.55 14.45 18.49
C ARG A 169 16.26 13.89 17.90
N TYR A 170 16.41 12.97 16.95
CA TYR A 170 15.32 12.35 16.21
C TYR A 170 15.41 10.83 16.31
N LYS A 171 14.29 10.21 16.70
CA LYS A 171 14.18 8.75 16.78
C LYS A 171 14.26 8.09 15.40
N THR A 172 13.59 8.69 14.42
CA THR A 172 13.56 8.22 13.04
C THR A 172 14.17 9.27 12.11
N LYS A 173 15.12 8.85 11.28
CA LYS A 173 15.84 9.73 10.36
C LYS A 173 15.70 9.18 8.95
N VAL A 174 15.10 9.96 8.06
CA VAL A 174 14.77 9.50 6.70
C VAL A 174 15.37 10.44 5.66
N VAL A 175 15.94 9.87 4.60
CA VAL A 175 16.24 10.59 3.36
C VAL A 175 15.18 10.19 2.34
N LEU A 176 14.33 11.13 1.98
CA LEU A 176 13.35 10.97 0.91
C LEU A 176 13.99 11.40 -0.41
N CYS A 177 14.31 10.41 -1.25
CA CYS A 177 14.97 10.62 -2.53
C CYS A 177 13.95 10.52 -3.67
N PHE A 178 13.80 11.59 -4.43
CA PHE A 178 12.99 11.65 -5.63
C PHE A 178 13.81 11.22 -6.85
N VAL A 179 13.40 10.13 -7.49
CA VAL A 179 14.06 9.57 -8.67
C VAL A 179 13.46 10.20 -9.91
N ASP A 180 14.23 11.10 -10.52
CA ASP A 180 13.80 11.94 -11.65
C ASP A 180 14.68 11.79 -12.89
N VAL A 181 15.61 10.83 -12.86
CA VAL A 181 16.53 10.50 -13.96
C VAL A 181 16.45 9.00 -14.21
N ASP A 182 16.46 8.59 -15.49
CA ASP A 182 16.38 7.18 -15.88
C ASP A 182 17.70 6.44 -15.55
N ASP A 183 18.86 7.06 -15.80
CA ASP A 183 20.16 6.56 -15.39
C ASP A 183 20.45 6.94 -13.92
N ASN A 184 19.87 6.16 -13.00
CA ASN A 184 19.94 6.41 -11.56
C ASN A 184 20.75 5.36 -10.79
N GLU A 185 21.20 4.27 -11.40
CA GLU A 185 21.80 3.14 -10.67
C GLU A 185 23.09 3.53 -9.92
N VAL A 186 23.97 4.29 -10.58
CA VAL A 186 25.25 4.73 -9.99
C VAL A 186 25.00 5.75 -8.89
N ALA A 187 24.16 6.74 -9.14
CA ALA A 187 23.80 7.77 -8.18
C ALA A 187 23.11 7.19 -6.94
N LEU A 188 22.16 6.27 -7.12
CA LEU A 188 21.47 5.62 -6.01
C LEU A 188 22.40 4.74 -5.18
N ARG A 189 23.39 4.09 -5.80
CA ARG A 189 24.42 3.33 -5.07
C ARG A 189 25.24 4.23 -4.16
N GLU A 190 25.63 5.41 -4.64
CA GLU A 190 26.36 6.41 -3.85
C GLU A 190 25.49 6.98 -2.72
N ILE A 191 24.28 7.44 -3.04
CA ILE A 191 23.30 7.96 -2.07
C ILE A 191 23.02 6.91 -0.98
N ASN A 192 22.81 5.65 -1.34
CA ASN A 192 22.55 4.58 -0.39
C ASN A 192 23.73 4.34 0.53
N ARG A 193 24.96 4.32 -0.01
CA ARG A 193 26.19 4.17 0.79
C ARG A 193 26.31 5.30 1.83
N VAL A 194 26.13 6.54 1.40
CA VAL A 194 26.19 7.73 2.28
C VAL A 194 25.11 7.68 3.35
N THR A 195 23.87 7.36 2.95
CA THR A 195 22.71 7.33 3.83
C THR A 195 22.86 6.25 4.90
N LEU A 196 23.33 5.06 4.50
CA LEU A 196 23.59 3.93 5.40
C LEU A 196 24.71 4.25 6.41
N LEU A 197 25.81 4.85 5.96
CA LEU A 197 26.94 5.23 6.84
C LEU A 197 26.57 6.32 7.86
N SER A 198 25.49 7.06 7.61
CA SER A 198 25.02 8.15 8.46
C SER A 198 23.91 7.75 9.43
N ASP A 199 23.51 6.47 9.46
CA ASP A 199 22.36 5.93 10.21
C ASP A 199 21.01 6.57 9.82
N PHE A 200 20.84 6.87 8.54
CA PHE A 200 19.56 7.30 7.97
C PHE A 200 18.93 6.15 7.18
N THR A 201 17.59 6.18 7.06
CA THR A 201 16.86 5.27 6.18
C THR A 201 16.59 5.96 4.84
N LEU A 202 17.01 5.34 3.74
CA LEU A 202 16.71 5.81 2.39
C LEU A 202 15.31 5.36 1.96
N VAL A 203 14.49 6.28 1.47
CA VAL A 203 13.18 6.00 0.87
C VAL A 203 13.14 6.64 -0.51
N LEU A 204 12.87 5.83 -1.53
CA LEU A 204 12.79 6.27 -2.91
C LEU A 204 11.34 6.61 -3.28
N ALA A 205 11.16 7.64 -4.10
CA ALA A 205 9.87 8.01 -4.68
C ALA A 205 10.03 8.32 -6.17
N TRP A 206 9.13 7.79 -7.00
CA TRP A 206 9.09 7.96 -8.46
C TRP A 206 8.06 9.01 -8.91
N SER A 207 7.24 9.50 -7.98
CA SER A 207 6.29 10.59 -8.26
C SER A 207 6.14 11.54 -7.09
N TRP A 208 5.75 12.79 -7.38
CA TRP A 208 5.44 13.79 -6.35
C TRP A 208 4.30 13.35 -5.42
N LEU A 209 3.32 12.64 -5.96
CA LEU A 209 2.19 12.11 -5.20
C LEU A 209 2.64 11.02 -4.22
N GLU A 210 3.51 10.12 -4.67
CA GLU A 210 4.09 9.07 -3.84
C GLU A 210 4.95 9.68 -2.72
N ALA A 211 5.82 10.64 -3.04
CA ALA A 211 6.63 11.34 -2.06
C ALA A 211 5.77 12.03 -0.99
N ALA A 212 4.70 12.73 -1.40
CA ALA A 212 3.75 13.33 -0.48
C ALA A 212 3.04 12.28 0.39
N ARG A 213 2.62 11.15 -0.20
CA ARG A 213 1.97 10.06 0.52
C ARG A 213 2.89 9.40 1.55
N TYR A 214 4.19 9.28 1.28
CA TYR A 214 5.16 8.83 2.27
C TYR A 214 5.25 9.81 3.44
N LEU A 215 5.33 11.11 3.17
CA LEU A 215 5.34 12.13 4.22
C LEU A 215 4.07 12.07 5.10
N GLU A 216 2.90 11.93 4.48
CA GLU A 216 1.62 11.74 5.18
C GLU A 216 1.59 10.47 6.02
N THR A 217 2.15 9.37 5.49
CA THR A 217 2.22 8.09 6.20
C THR A 217 3.15 8.18 7.40
N PHE A 218 4.32 8.81 7.27
CA PHE A 218 5.22 9.03 8.40
C PHE A 218 4.54 9.81 9.51
N LYS A 219 3.79 10.87 9.17
CA LYS A 219 3.01 11.62 10.16
C LYS A 219 1.91 10.77 10.80
N ALA A 220 1.16 9.99 10.01
CA ALA A 220 0.06 9.17 10.50
C ALA A 220 0.51 7.98 11.38
N TYR A 221 1.77 7.57 11.29
CA TYR A 221 2.32 6.40 12.01
C TYR A 221 3.33 6.76 13.10
N GLU A 222 3.61 8.04 13.35
CA GLU A 222 4.59 8.46 14.37
C GLU A 222 4.22 7.99 15.79
N ASN A 223 2.92 7.98 16.12
CA ASN A 223 2.40 7.61 17.44
C ASN A 223 1.81 6.19 17.50
N LYS A 224 1.88 5.43 16.41
CA LYS A 224 1.31 4.08 16.36
C LYS A 224 2.28 3.06 16.94
N SER A 225 1.80 2.25 17.88
CA SER A 225 2.59 1.16 18.47
C SER A 225 2.91 0.06 17.46
N ALA A 226 4.06 -0.60 17.64
CA ALA A 226 4.47 -1.80 16.90
C ALA A 226 3.48 -2.97 17.02
N THR A 227 2.52 -2.91 17.95
CA THR A 227 1.42 -3.87 18.08
C THR A 227 0.64 -4.08 16.78
N ILE A 228 0.60 -3.09 15.88
CA ILE A 228 -0.07 -3.21 14.57
C ILE A 228 0.65 -4.21 13.65
N ILE A 229 1.98 -4.33 13.75
CA ILE A 229 2.80 -5.21 12.91
C ILE A 229 2.85 -6.63 13.47
N LYS A 230 2.61 -6.77 14.79
CA LYS A 230 2.66 -8.07 15.45
C LYS A 230 1.56 -8.98 14.89
N GLU A 231 1.95 -10.21 14.54
CA GLU A 231 1.01 -11.25 14.13
C GLU A 231 -0.10 -11.37 15.17
N LYS A 232 -1.34 -11.23 14.71
CA LYS A 232 -2.51 -11.50 15.54
C LYS A 232 -2.65 -13.01 15.62
N ILE A 233 -2.04 -13.60 16.64
CA ILE A 233 -2.24 -15.01 16.95
C ILE A 233 -3.72 -15.16 17.30
N GLU A 234 -4.49 -15.77 16.40
CA GLU A 234 -5.89 -16.09 16.68
C GLU A 234 -5.91 -17.03 17.89
N ALA A 235 -6.59 -16.63 18.96
CA ALA A 235 -6.58 -17.40 20.22
C ALA A 235 -7.34 -18.72 20.10
N GLU A 236 -8.21 -18.85 19.10
CA GLU A 236 -9.07 -20.00 18.88
C GLU A 236 -8.27 -21.24 18.43
N PHE A 237 -8.76 -22.41 18.83
CA PHE A 237 -8.09 -23.69 18.56
C PHE A 237 -8.11 -24.08 17.08
N LEU A 238 -9.24 -23.89 16.40
CA LEU A 238 -9.42 -24.31 15.02
C LEU A 238 -8.44 -23.64 14.03
N PRO A 239 -8.21 -22.31 14.06
CA PRO A 239 -7.24 -21.69 13.17
C PRO A 239 -5.80 -22.13 13.46
N LYS A 240 -5.42 -22.33 14.73
CA LYS A 240 -4.11 -22.90 15.08
C LYS A 240 -3.93 -24.31 14.55
N ALA A 241 -4.93 -25.16 14.71
CA ALA A 241 -4.89 -26.53 14.22
C ALA A 241 -4.89 -26.57 12.68
N SER A 242 -5.64 -25.67 12.03
CA SER A 242 -5.60 -25.47 10.59
C SER A 242 -4.20 -25.09 10.13
N ASP A 243 -3.56 -24.10 10.74
CA ASP A 243 -2.22 -23.65 10.37
C ASP A 243 -1.18 -24.78 10.51
N VAL A 244 -1.19 -25.48 11.65
CA VAL A 244 -0.29 -26.63 11.91
C VAL A 244 -0.50 -27.76 10.91
N LEU A 245 -1.74 -28.18 10.68
CA LEU A 245 -2.02 -29.35 9.82
C LEU A 245 -1.93 -29.03 8.32
N THR A 246 -2.16 -27.78 7.91
CA THR A 246 -1.94 -27.34 6.52
C THR A 246 -0.46 -27.15 6.16
N SER A 247 0.45 -27.14 7.15
CA SER A 247 1.89 -27.24 6.91
C SER A 247 2.28 -28.54 6.19
N ILE A 248 1.48 -29.60 6.38
CA ILE A 248 1.71 -30.91 5.76
C ILE A 248 1.32 -30.84 4.28
N ARG A 249 2.24 -31.28 3.41
CA ARG A 249 2.02 -31.28 1.97
C ARG A 249 0.76 -32.07 1.60
N SER A 250 -0.11 -31.46 0.80
CA SER A 250 -1.38 -32.02 0.30
C SER A 250 -2.57 -32.01 1.28
N VAL A 251 -2.42 -31.46 2.48
CA VAL A 251 -3.53 -31.29 3.43
C VAL A 251 -4.15 -29.90 3.27
N ASN A 252 -5.46 -29.84 3.03
CA ASN A 252 -6.21 -28.60 2.88
C ASN A 252 -7.00 -28.26 4.15
N LYS A 253 -7.46 -26.99 4.27
CA LYS A 253 -8.32 -26.54 5.38
C LYS A 253 -9.57 -27.40 5.57
N THR A 254 -10.19 -27.85 4.48
CA THR A 254 -11.35 -28.75 4.52
C THR A 254 -11.00 -30.10 5.14
N ASP A 255 -9.83 -30.65 4.80
CA ASP A 255 -9.37 -31.92 5.36
C ASP A 255 -9.12 -31.78 6.87
N VAL A 256 -8.58 -30.65 7.32
CA VAL A 256 -8.37 -30.38 8.75
C VAL A 256 -9.69 -30.37 9.52
N ILE A 257 -10.73 -29.74 8.97
CA ILE A 257 -12.06 -29.76 9.59
C ILE A 257 -12.58 -31.19 9.69
N THR A 258 -12.46 -31.99 8.63
CA THR A 258 -12.87 -33.40 8.64
C THR A 258 -12.08 -34.22 9.67
N LEU A 259 -10.75 -34.09 9.69
CA LEU A 259 -9.87 -34.80 10.61
C LEU A 259 -10.16 -34.44 12.07
N LEU A 260 -10.31 -33.16 12.38
CA LEU A 260 -10.64 -32.71 13.74
C LEU A 260 -12.06 -33.11 14.14
N SER A 261 -13.00 -33.20 13.19
CA SER A 261 -14.37 -33.68 13.47
C SER A 261 -14.39 -35.20 13.77
N THR A 262 -13.52 -35.98 13.12
CA THR A 262 -13.44 -37.43 13.32
C THR A 262 -12.63 -37.81 14.56
N PHE A 263 -11.45 -37.23 14.76
CA PHE A 263 -10.52 -37.62 15.83
C PHE A 263 -10.60 -36.73 17.08
N GLY A 264 -11.27 -35.57 17.00
CA GLY A 264 -11.49 -34.62 18.10
C GLY A 264 -10.26 -33.85 18.56
N THR A 265 -9.12 -34.53 18.69
CA THR A 265 -7.86 -33.96 19.19
C THR A 265 -6.72 -34.22 18.22
N VAL A 266 -5.75 -33.30 18.17
CA VAL A 266 -4.52 -33.48 17.37
C VAL A 266 -3.73 -34.70 17.84
N LYS A 267 -3.73 -34.99 19.14
CA LYS A 267 -3.14 -36.21 19.69
C LYS A 267 -3.81 -37.49 19.18
N GLY A 268 -5.14 -37.49 19.08
CA GLY A 268 -5.90 -38.60 18.49
C GLY A 268 -5.53 -38.79 17.02
N LEU A 269 -5.42 -37.68 16.28
CA LEU A 269 -5.02 -37.70 14.87
C LEU A 269 -3.60 -38.26 14.66
N MET A 270 -2.63 -37.86 15.48
CA MET A 270 -1.24 -38.30 15.33
C MET A 270 -1.02 -39.78 15.66
N ASN A 271 -1.88 -40.37 16.50
CA ASN A 271 -1.84 -41.79 16.85
C ASN A 271 -2.74 -42.67 15.97
N ALA A 272 -3.47 -42.07 15.03
CA ALA A 272 -4.40 -42.80 14.17
C ALA A 272 -3.65 -43.75 13.21
N SER A 273 -4.23 -44.91 12.96
CA SER A 273 -3.70 -45.88 12.00
C SER A 273 -4.01 -45.46 10.56
N MET A 274 -3.27 -46.05 9.59
CA MET A 274 -3.53 -45.82 8.16
C MET A 274 -4.98 -46.14 7.77
N GLU A 275 -5.57 -47.17 8.39
CA GLU A 275 -6.93 -47.64 8.13
C GLU A 275 -7.96 -46.61 8.60
N GLU A 276 -7.81 -46.07 9.81
CA GLU A 276 -8.69 -45.05 10.38
C GLU A 276 -8.64 -43.74 9.58
N LEU A 277 -7.44 -43.32 9.16
CA LEU A 277 -7.28 -42.13 8.32
C LEU A 277 -7.89 -42.30 6.93
N SER A 278 -7.95 -43.53 6.42
CA SER A 278 -8.55 -43.85 5.12
C SER A 278 -10.08 -43.87 5.15
N LEU A 279 -10.68 -43.99 6.35
CA LEU A 279 -12.14 -43.92 6.53
C LEU A 279 -12.67 -42.48 6.52
N CYS A 280 -11.79 -41.48 6.64
CA CYS A 280 -12.20 -40.07 6.62
C CYS A 280 -12.68 -39.65 5.22
N PRO A 281 -13.85 -39.00 5.11
CA PRO A 281 -14.39 -38.60 3.82
C PRO A 281 -13.49 -37.54 3.16
N GLY A 282 -13.17 -37.73 1.87
CA GLY A 282 -12.36 -36.78 1.10
C GLY A 282 -10.84 -36.86 1.32
N LEU A 283 -10.38 -37.76 2.20
CA LEU A 283 -8.95 -38.08 2.35
C LEU A 283 -8.55 -39.20 1.39
N GLY A 284 -7.83 -38.83 0.33
CA GLY A 284 -7.25 -39.80 -0.59
C GLY A 284 -5.99 -40.46 -0.03
N ALA A 285 -5.63 -41.64 -0.54
CA ALA A 285 -4.46 -42.41 -0.11
C ALA A 285 -3.14 -41.62 -0.10
N LYS A 286 -2.98 -40.65 -1.02
CA LYS A 286 -1.81 -39.75 -1.05
C LYS A 286 -1.73 -38.86 0.20
N LYS A 287 -2.86 -38.27 0.61
CA LYS A 287 -2.94 -37.41 1.81
C LYS A 287 -2.67 -38.23 3.07
N VAL A 288 -3.26 -39.42 3.16
CA VAL A 288 -3.06 -40.35 4.28
C VAL A 288 -1.60 -40.76 4.41
N ARG A 289 -0.94 -41.10 3.29
CA ARG A 289 0.50 -41.43 3.29
C ARG A 289 1.35 -40.26 3.80
N HIS A 290 1.16 -39.05 3.27
CA HIS A 290 1.93 -37.88 3.72
C HIS A 290 1.69 -37.55 5.19
N LEU A 291 0.45 -37.68 5.69
CA LEU A 291 0.14 -37.49 7.11
C LEU A 291 0.91 -38.49 7.98
N LEU A 292 0.85 -39.77 7.63
CA LEU A 292 1.49 -40.84 8.40
C LEU A 292 3.02 -40.72 8.37
N GLU A 293 3.58 -40.46 7.19
CA GLU A 293 5.01 -40.19 7.01
C GLU A 293 5.43 -39.01 7.87
N THR A 294 4.71 -37.89 7.82
CA THR A 294 5.05 -36.69 8.62
C THR A 294 4.96 -36.95 10.13
N PHE A 295 4.05 -37.81 10.59
CA PHE A 295 3.89 -38.10 12.02
C PHE A 295 4.88 -39.14 12.56
N GLN A 296 5.34 -40.06 11.72
CA GLN A 296 6.11 -41.24 12.15
C GLN A 296 7.56 -41.24 11.66
N GLU A 297 7.92 -40.38 10.70
CA GLU A 297 9.29 -40.29 10.20
C GLU A 297 10.24 -39.83 11.32
N PRO A 298 11.36 -40.56 11.56
CA PRO A 298 12.33 -40.16 12.56
C PRO A 298 13.06 -38.89 12.13
N PHE A 299 13.25 -37.96 13.06
CA PHE A 299 13.97 -36.70 12.79
C PHE A 299 15.42 -36.87 12.36
N MET A 300 16.04 -38.02 12.66
CA MET A 300 17.40 -38.37 12.28
C MET A 300 17.37 -39.60 11.38
N LYS A 301 18.12 -39.54 10.27
CA LYS A 301 18.43 -40.74 9.50
C LYS A 301 19.33 -41.63 10.36
N GLN A 302 18.84 -42.80 10.71
CA GLN A 302 19.67 -43.88 11.26
C GLN A 302 20.70 -44.35 10.25
#